data_AF-O46662-F1
#
_entry.id   AF-O46662-F1
#
_cell.length_a   1.000
_cell.length_b   1.000
_cell.length_c   1.000
_cell.angle_alpha   90.00
_cell.angle_beta   90.00
_cell.angle_gamma   90.00
#
_symmetry.space_group_name_H-M   'P 1'
#
loop_
_entity.id
_entity.type
_entity.pdbx_description
1 polymer ?
#
loop_
_entity_poly.entity_id
_entity_poly.type
_entity_poly.pdbx_seq_one_letter_code
_entity_poly.pdbx_strand_id
1 'polypeptide(L)' 'WLFRDGLLPEDTFIVGYARSNLTVDDIRKQSEPYFKATPEENL' A
#
# COMPACT_ATOMS: atom_id res chain seq x y z
N TRP A 1 -3.56 5.58 -3.73
CA TRP A 1 -3.78 6.89 -4.39
C TRP A 1 -3.67 8.05 -3.41
N LEU A 2 -4.54 8.22 -2.40
CA LEU A 2 -4.45 9.36 -1.45
C LEU A 2 -3.08 9.55 -0.80
N PHE A 3 -2.43 8.45 -0.40
CA PHE A 3 -1.07 8.48 0.17
C PHE A 3 -0.04 9.00 -0.84
N ARG A 4 -0.11 8.53 -2.10
CA ARG A 4 0.78 8.95 -3.18
C ARG A 4 0.57 10.43 -3.54
N ASP A 5 -0.69 10.87 -3.58
CA ASP A 5 -1.03 12.23 -4.01
C ASP A 5 -0.75 13.28 -2.93
N GLY A 6 -0.12 12.90 -1.79
CA GLY A 6 0.24 13.82 -0.71
C GLY A 6 -0.95 14.38 0.07
N LEU A 7 -2.11 13.73 -0.03
CA LEU A 7 -3.36 14.18 0.60
C LEU A 7 -3.55 13.62 2.02
N LEU A 8 -2.59 12.84 2.50
CA LEU A 8 -2.56 12.34 3.87
C LEU A 8 -1.47 13.08 4.66
N PRO A 9 -1.66 13.29 5.97
CA PRO A 9 -0.60 13.80 6.85
C PRO A 9 0.68 12.95 6.74
N GLU A 10 1.84 13.57 6.92
CA GLU A 10 3.15 12.90 6.75
C GLU A 10 3.29 11.64 7.63
N ASP A 11 2.81 11.69 8.87
CA ASP A 11 2.88 10.58 9.82
C ASP A 11 1.65 9.64 9.78
N THR A 12 1.27 9.18 8.59
CA THR A 12 0.11 8.28 8.42
C THR A 12 0.52 6.81 8.30
N PHE A 13 0.07 5.98 9.24
CA PHE A 13 0.28 4.53 9.23
C PHE A 13 -1.02 3.78 8.92
N ILE A 14 -0.92 2.73 8.09
CA ILE A 14 -2.05 1.87 7.73
C ILE A 14 -1.88 0.51 8.44
N VAL A 15 -2.85 0.13 9.25
CA VAL A 15 -2.87 -1.17 9.94
C VAL A 15 -4.07 -1.98 9.45
N GLY A 16 -3.79 -3.03 8.67
CA GLY A 16 -4.80 -3.99 8.22
C GLY A 16 -4.98 -5.12 9.22
N TYR A 17 -6.23 -5.46 9.54
CA TYR A 17 -6.57 -6.62 10.37
C TYR A 17 -7.41 -7.63 9.59
N ALA A 18 -7.01 -8.89 9.62
CA ALA A 18 -7.73 -9.99 9.00
C ALA A 18 -7.63 -11.26 9.86
N ARG A 19 -8.57 -12.18 9.68
CA ARG A 19 -8.54 -13.51 10.31
C ARG A 19 -7.43 -14.41 9.75
N SER A 20 -7.01 -14.12 8.51
CA SER A 20 -5.97 -14.87 7.82
C SER A 20 -4.59 -14.49 8.34
N ASN A 21 -3.69 -15.46 8.48
CA ASN A 21 -2.29 -15.20 8.82
C ASN A 21 -1.55 -14.69 7.57
N LEU A 22 -1.41 -13.36 7.45
CA LEU A 22 -0.82 -12.69 6.29
C LEU A 22 0.31 -11.76 6.73
N THR A 23 1.34 -11.66 5.89
CA THR A 23 2.42 -10.69 6.05
C THR A 23 2.15 -9.42 5.21
N VAL A 24 2.89 -8.35 5.47
CA VAL A 24 2.82 -7.12 4.67
C VAL A 24 3.19 -7.40 3.21
N ASP A 25 4.14 -8.30 2.96
CA ASP A 25 4.56 -8.67 1.61
C ASP A 25 3.46 -9.43 0.86
N ASP A 26 2.70 -10.29 1.55
CA ASP A 26 1.54 -10.97 0.96
C ASP A 26 0.46 -9.98 0.53
N ILE A 27 0.20 -8.97 1.38
CA ILE A 27 -0.77 -7.92 1.09
C ILE A 27 -0.29 -7.04 -0.07
N ARG A 28 1.00 -6.68 -0.09
CA ARG A 28 1.62 -5.91 -1.18
C ARG A 28 1.46 -6.66 -2.50
N LYS A 29 1.88 -7.91 -2.58
CA LYS A 29 1.80 -8.74 -3.80
C LYS A 29 0.37 -8.87 -4.34
N GLN A 30 -0.63 -8.98 -3.45
CA GLN A 30 -2.03 -9.08 -3.86
C GLN A 30 -2.61 -7.73 -4.32
N SER A 31 -2.16 -6.62 -3.72
CA SER A 31 -2.77 -5.30 -3.92
C SER A 31 -2.07 -4.48 -5.00
N GLU A 32 -0.76 -4.66 -5.17
CA GLU A 32 0.11 -3.95 -6.11
C GLU A 32 -0.40 -3.96 -7.56
N PRO A 33 -0.92 -5.08 -8.11
CA PRO A 33 -1.48 -5.09 -9.47
C PRO A 33 -2.64 -4.11 -9.68
N TYR A 34 -3.36 -3.76 -8.60
CA TYR A 34 -4.51 -2.87 -8.64
C TYR A 34 -4.14 -1.40 -8.35
N PHE A 35 -2.93 -1.13 -7.86
CA PHE A 35 -2.50 0.21 -7.49
C PHE A 35 -2.22 1.10 -8.70
N LYS A 36 -2.06 0.51 -9.90
CA LYS A 36 -1.69 1.22 -11.14
C LYS A 36 -0.45 2.12 -10.91
N ALA A 37 0.52 1.62 -10.14
CA ALA A 37 1.75 2.32 -9.84
C ALA A 37 2.57 2.49 -11.13
N THR A 38 3.20 3.65 -11.31
CA THR A 38 4.10 3.87 -12.45
C THR A 38 5.51 3.32 -12.12
N PRO A 39 6.33 2.94 -13.12
CA PRO A 39 7.67 2.38 -12.88
C PRO A 39 8.62 3.33 -12.12
N GLU A 40 8.38 4.64 -12.23
CA GLU A 40 9.17 5.69 -11.59
C GLU A 40 8.91 5.77 -10.07
N GLU A 41 7.81 5.20 -9.59
CA GLU A 41 7.38 5.20 -8.18
C GLU A 41 7.92 3.98 -7.39
N ASN A 42 8.62 3.05 -8.06
CA ASN A 42 9.18 1.83 -7.48
C ASN A 42 10.68 1.92 -7.12
N LEU A 43 11.26 3.13 -7.13
CA LEU A 43 12.67 3.40 -6.81
C LEU A 43 12.93 3.64 -5.32
#